data_AF-A0A0Q9RBF9-F1
#
_entry.id   AF-A0A0Q9RBF9-F1
#
_cell.length_a   1.000
_cell.length_b   1.000
_cell.length_c   1.000
_cell.angle_alpha   90.00
_cell.angle_beta   90.00
_cell.angle_gamma   90.00
#
_symmetry.space_group_name_H-M   'P 1'
#
loop_
_entity.id
_entity.type
_entity.pdbx_description
1 polymer ?
#
loop_
_entity_poly.entity_id
_entity_poly.type
_entity_poly.pdbx_seq_one_letter_code
_entity_poly.pdbx_strand_id
1 'polypeptide(L)'
;MDDGGGLEATAHAKAAREHVFGFNRITMWERDRIPAETSDQLAEFADIAAAFPQAFSQLSSTLEQALANQVLSMDSMPDESDPSMAIGVARLHLEEARGLAVDLHKHLSAAHNATAHIISQGVDDGQESMNWDQP
;
A
#
# COMPACT_ATOMS: atom_id res chain seq x y z
N MET A 1 29.54 -3.05 -8.97
CA MET A 1 28.73 -2.00 -9.63
C MET A 1 27.29 -2.31 -9.29
N ASP A 2 26.53 -1.26 -8.96
CA ASP A 2 25.14 -1.22 -8.47
C ASP A 2 24.90 -1.39 -6.96
N ASP A 3 25.32 -0.38 -6.18
CA ASP A 3 24.86 -0.12 -4.79
C ASP A 3 23.84 1.05 -4.74
N GLY A 4 23.44 1.57 -5.92
CA GLY A 4 22.56 2.74 -6.03
C GLY A 4 21.08 2.41 -5.88
N GLY A 5 20.64 1.30 -6.49
CA GLY A 5 19.23 0.90 -6.46
C GLY A 5 18.71 0.53 -5.06
N GLY A 6 19.57 -0.03 -4.20
CA GLY A 6 19.19 -0.39 -2.82
C GLY A 6 18.93 0.83 -1.92
N LEU A 7 19.70 1.90 -2.09
CA LEU A 7 19.51 3.17 -1.38
C LEU A 7 18.24 3.89 -1.84
N GLU A 8 17.96 3.85 -3.15
CA GLU A 8 16.77 4.45 -3.74
C GLU A 8 15.49 3.70 -3.35
N ALA A 9 15.48 2.36 -3.40
CA ALA A 9 14.36 1.54 -2.93
C ALA A 9 14.05 1.76 -1.44
N THR A 10 15.09 1.89 -0.61
CA THR A 10 14.95 2.19 0.82
C THR A 10 14.37 3.60 1.04
N ALA A 11 14.76 4.58 0.21
CA ALA A 11 14.20 5.93 0.25
C ALA A 11 12.71 5.94 -0.13
N HIS A 12 12.31 5.21 -1.18
CA HIS A 12 10.90 5.09 -1.57
C HIS A 12 10.05 4.43 -0.49
N ALA A 13 10.55 3.35 0.13
CA ALA A 13 9.85 2.71 1.24
C ALA A 13 9.69 3.65 2.44
N LYS A 14 10.71 4.45 2.75
CA LYS A 14 10.66 5.46 3.80
C LYS A 14 9.65 6.57 3.47
N ALA A 15 9.64 7.06 2.23
CA ALA A 15 8.69 8.07 1.78
C ALA A 15 7.23 7.56 1.85
N ALA A 16 6.95 6.34 1.39
CA ALA A 16 5.62 5.73 1.52
C ALA A 16 5.19 5.59 2.98
N ARG A 17 6.11 5.19 3.86
CA ARG A 17 5.88 5.14 5.31
C ARG A 17 5.55 6.53 5.88
N GLU A 18 6.37 7.54 5.58
CA GLU A 18 6.15 8.91 6.04
C GLU A 18 4.81 9.47 5.55
N HIS A 19 4.43 9.13 4.32
CA HIS A 19 3.15 9.51 3.75
C HIS A 19 1.97 8.89 4.54
N VAL A 20 2.00 7.58 4.82
CA VAL A 20 0.96 6.89 5.63
C VAL A 20 0.85 7.51 7.02
N PHE A 21 1.97 7.78 7.70
CA PHE A 21 1.97 8.42 9.02
C PHE A 21 1.47 9.87 8.97
N GLY A 22 1.85 10.61 7.93
CA GLY A 22 1.37 11.97 7.67
C GLY A 22 -0.14 11.99 7.49
N PHE A 23 -0.68 11.12 6.63
CA PHE A 23 -2.10 10.94 6.40
C PHE A 23 -2.85 10.65 7.70
N ASN A 24 -2.43 9.62 8.45
CA ASN A 24 -3.07 9.22 9.72
C ASN A 24 -3.10 10.35 10.75
N ARG A 25 -2.08 11.20 10.76
CA ARG A 25 -2.03 12.36 11.66
C ARG A 25 -2.99 13.45 11.21
N ILE A 26 -3.10 13.71 9.91
CA ILE A 26 -3.96 14.76 9.35
C ILE A 26 -5.44 14.36 9.48
N THR A 27 -5.80 13.11 9.14
CA THR A 27 -7.17 12.59 9.29
C THR A 27 -7.67 12.62 10.73
N MET A 28 -6.76 12.54 11.71
CA MET A 28 -7.13 12.56 13.12
C MET A 28 -7.74 13.90 13.57
N TRP A 29 -7.49 14.98 12.84
CA TRP A 29 -7.88 16.34 13.22
C TRP A 29 -8.77 17.06 12.19
N GLU A 30 -8.89 16.54 10.97
CA GLU A 30 -9.76 17.10 9.94
C GLU A 30 -11.21 16.64 10.08
N ARG A 31 -12.13 17.61 10.12
CA ARG A 31 -13.58 17.36 10.16
C ARG A 31 -14.26 17.48 8.80
N ASP A 32 -13.69 18.28 7.90
CA ASP A 32 -14.25 18.55 6.57
C ASP A 32 -13.22 18.14 5.52
N ARG A 33 -13.53 17.08 4.76
CA ARG A 33 -12.74 16.66 3.59
C ARG A 33 -13.59 16.73 2.34
N ILE A 34 -13.00 17.25 1.26
CA ILE A 34 -13.67 17.22 -0.03
C ILE A 34 -13.52 15.83 -0.67
N PRO A 35 -14.55 15.34 -1.39
CA PRO A 35 -14.50 14.02 -2.03
C PRO A 35 -13.31 13.82 -2.98
N ALA A 36 -12.84 14.90 -3.64
CA ALA A 36 -11.66 14.86 -4.52
C ALA A 36 -10.37 14.47 -3.80
N GLU A 37 -10.05 15.16 -2.71
CA GLU A 37 -8.87 14.83 -1.89
C GLU A 37 -8.94 13.41 -1.31
N THR A 38 -10.14 12.97 -0.93
CA THR A 38 -10.35 11.59 -0.45
C THR A 38 -10.15 10.57 -1.56
N SER A 39 -10.60 10.88 -2.78
CA SER A 39 -10.41 10.03 -3.95
C SER A 39 -8.92 9.90 -4.30
N ASP A 40 -8.19 11.01 -4.37
CA ASP A 40 -6.75 11.01 -4.67
C ASP A 40 -5.96 10.18 -3.65
N GLN A 41 -6.28 10.33 -2.35
CA GLN A 41 -5.65 9.56 -1.28
C GLN A 41 -5.91 8.05 -1.42
N LEU A 42 -7.13 7.65 -1.79
CA LEU A 42 -7.45 6.24 -2.03
C LEU A 42 -6.65 5.66 -3.21
N ALA A 43 -6.42 6.45 -4.26
CA ALA A 43 -5.56 6.04 -5.37
C ALA A 43 -4.11 5.86 -4.93
N GLU A 44 -3.56 6.82 -4.16
CA GLU A 44 -2.19 6.73 -3.64
C GLU A 44 -1.99 5.50 -2.74
N PHE A 45 -2.95 5.15 -1.89
CA PHE A 45 -2.90 3.91 -1.12
C PHE A 45 -3.03 2.67 -2.01
N ALA A 46 -3.84 2.70 -3.07
CA ALA A 46 -3.96 1.59 -4.01
C ALA A 46 -2.64 1.33 -4.73
N ASP A 47 -1.91 2.37 -5.13
CA ASP A 47 -0.59 2.28 -5.76
C ASP A 47 0.45 1.67 -4.81
N ILE A 48 0.45 2.09 -3.54
CA ILE A 48 1.30 1.47 -2.51
C ILE A 48 0.95 -0.02 -2.35
N ALA A 49 -0.33 -0.35 -2.28
CA ALA A 49 -0.79 -1.73 -2.14
C ALA A 49 -0.40 -2.60 -3.34
N ALA A 50 -0.39 -2.05 -4.55
CA ALA A 50 0.02 -2.74 -5.77
C ALA A 50 1.50 -3.15 -5.78
N ALA A 51 2.35 -2.46 -5.02
CA ALA A 51 3.77 -2.77 -4.92
C ALA A 51 4.09 -3.91 -3.93
N PHE A 52 3.21 -4.17 -2.95
CA PHE A 52 3.47 -5.15 -1.90
C PHE A 52 3.63 -6.59 -2.39
N PRO A 53 2.87 -7.11 -3.37
CA PRO A 53 3.04 -8.48 -3.83
C PRO A 53 4.46 -8.80 -4.31
N GLN A 54 5.07 -7.87 -5.05
CA GLN A 54 6.44 -8.00 -5.53
C GLN A 54 7.45 -7.88 -4.38
N ALA A 55 7.24 -6.93 -3.46
CA ALA A 55 8.11 -6.76 -2.30
C ALA A 55 8.13 -8.01 -1.41
N PHE A 56 6.97 -8.63 -1.14
CA PHE A 56 6.90 -9.87 -0.37
C PHE A 56 7.54 -11.05 -1.09
N SER A 57 7.40 -11.15 -2.41
CA SER A 57 8.09 -12.16 -3.20
C SER A 57 9.61 -12.02 -3.08
N GLN A 58 10.14 -10.79 -3.19
CA GLN A 58 11.57 -10.52 -3.06
C GLN A 58 12.11 -10.82 -1.67
N LEU A 59 11.36 -10.47 -0.62
CA LEU A 59 11.70 -10.81 0.77
C LEU A 59 11.72 -12.32 0.99
N SER A 60 10.75 -13.05 0.44
CA SER A 60 10.69 -14.52 0.53
C SER A 60 11.91 -15.17 -0.14
N SER A 61 12.28 -14.71 -1.34
CA SER A 61 13.50 -15.17 -2.03
C SER A 61 14.78 -14.82 -1.28
N THR A 62 14.83 -13.64 -0.65
CA THR A 62 15.98 -13.22 0.16
C THR A 62 16.16 -14.13 1.37
N LEU A 63 15.07 -14.47 2.07
CA LEU A 63 15.09 -15.40 3.20
C LEU A 63 15.53 -16.81 2.78
N GLU A 64 15.04 -17.30 1.64
CA GLU A 64 15.45 -18.59 1.08
C GLU A 64 16.95 -18.62 0.74
N GLN A 65 17.45 -17.57 0.10
CA GLN A 65 18.86 -17.45 -0.22
C GLN A 65 19.74 -17.34 1.04
N ALA A 66 19.26 -16.63 2.06
CA ALA A 66 19.98 -16.48 3.32
C ALA A 66 20.06 -17.79 4.11
N LEU A 67 19.01 -18.63 4.05
CA LEU A 67 19.03 -20.01 4.57
C LEU A 67 20.03 -20.87 3.81
N ALA A 68 19.98 -20.86 2.47
CA ALA A 68 20.87 -21.66 1.62
C ALA A 68 22.35 -21.33 1.84
N ASN A 69 22.64 -20.05 2.07
CA ASN A 69 24.00 -19.56 2.31
C ASN A 69 24.43 -19.66 3.78
N GLN A 70 23.56 -20.11 4.70
CA GLN A 70 23.81 -20.17 6.15
C GLN A 70 24.27 -18.82 6.75
N VAL A 71 23.83 -17.70 6.16
CA VAL A 71 24.28 -16.34 6.54
C VAL A 71 23.49 -15.80 7.73
N LEU A 72 22.31 -16.36 7.99
CA LEU A 72 21.51 -16.01 9.15
C LEU A 72 22.10 -16.66 10.39
N SER A 73 23.07 -15.97 11.01
CA SER A 73 23.48 -16.28 12.38
C SER A 73 22.35 -15.86 13.30
N MET A 74 21.72 -16.83 13.95
CA MET A 74 20.68 -16.54 14.93
C MET A 74 21.34 -16.31 16.27
N ASP A 75 21.76 -15.06 16.49
CA ASP A 75 22.48 -14.62 17.69
C ASP A 75 21.72 -14.91 19.01
N SER A 76 20.46 -15.37 18.98
CA SER A 76 19.63 -15.57 20.18
C SER A 76 18.41 -16.51 19.98
N MET A 77 18.55 -17.66 19.32
CA MET A 77 17.49 -18.70 19.43
C MET A 77 17.77 -19.62 20.63
N PRO A 78 16.76 -19.94 21.46
CA PRO A 78 16.87 -21.07 22.38
C PRO A 78 17.19 -22.33 21.58
N ASP A 79 18.02 -23.23 22.13
CA ASP A 79 18.63 -24.41 21.50
C ASP A 79 17.69 -25.37 20.72
N GLU A 80 16.38 -25.12 20.71
CA GLU A 80 15.32 -26.04 20.25
C GLU A 80 14.65 -25.65 18.93
N SER A 81 14.88 -24.47 18.37
CA SER A 81 14.19 -24.03 17.14
C SER A 81 15.04 -24.21 15.89
N ASP A 82 14.61 -25.08 14.97
CA ASP A 82 15.26 -25.30 13.67
C ASP A 82 15.18 -24.01 12.80
N PRO A 83 16.33 -23.41 12.41
CA PRO A 83 16.39 -22.24 11.52
C PRO A 83 15.58 -22.40 10.24
N SER A 84 15.56 -23.61 9.69
CA SER A 84 14.85 -23.92 8.45
C SER A 84 13.34 -23.83 8.66
N MET A 85 12.86 -24.27 9.83
CA MET A 85 11.45 -24.18 10.20
C MET A 85 11.01 -22.72 10.39
N ALA A 86 11.78 -21.92 11.11
CA ALA A 86 11.47 -20.51 11.34
C ALA A 86 11.40 -19.71 10.02
N ILE A 87 12.36 -19.94 9.12
CA ILE A 87 12.37 -19.32 7.79
C ILE A 87 11.22 -19.83 6.92
N GLY A 88 10.91 -21.12 6.98
CA GLY A 88 9.74 -21.70 6.30
C GLY A 88 8.42 -21.03 6.72
N VAL A 89 8.23 -20.81 8.03
CA VAL A 89 7.06 -20.10 8.56
C VAL A 89 7.02 -18.64 8.11
N ALA A 90 8.15 -17.93 8.17
CA ALA A 90 8.22 -16.54 7.70
C ALA A 90 7.84 -16.41 6.21
N ARG A 91 8.34 -17.34 5.36
CA ARG A 91 8.00 -17.39 3.94
C ARG A 91 6.54 -17.70 3.68
N LEU A 92 5.93 -18.59 4.49
CA LEU A 92 4.49 -18.87 4.41
C LEU A 92 3.66 -17.61 4.67
N HIS A 93 4.00 -16.83 5.70
CA HIS A 93 3.31 -15.58 5.99
C HIS A 93 3.50 -14.52 4.89
N LEU A 94 4.67 -14.46 4.24
CA LEU A 94 4.88 -13.56 3.10
C LEU A 94 4.02 -13.95 1.88
N GLU A 95 3.82 -15.25 1.66
CA GLU A 95 2.92 -15.73 0.60
C GLU A 95 1.46 -15.39 0.91
N GLU A 96 1.02 -15.56 2.15
CA GLU A 96 -0.32 -15.14 2.58
C GLU A 96 -0.51 -13.62 2.44
N ALA A 97 0.48 -12.85 2.88
CA ALA A 97 0.49 -11.40 2.76
C ALA A 97 0.41 -10.93 1.30
N ARG A 98 0.98 -11.69 0.35
CA ARG A 98 0.88 -11.42 -1.09
C ARG A 98 -0.56 -11.48 -1.58
N GLY A 99 -1.32 -12.51 -1.16
CA GLY A 99 -2.74 -12.61 -1.47
C GLY A 99 -3.54 -11.44 -0.88
N LEU A 100 -3.30 -11.14 0.39
CA LEU A 100 -3.98 -10.04 1.09
C LEU A 100 -3.68 -8.67 0.47
N ALA A 101 -2.46 -8.44 -0.01
CA ALA A 101 -2.10 -7.19 -0.69
C ALA A 101 -2.86 -6.99 -2.01
N VAL A 102 -3.07 -8.08 -2.77
CA VAL A 102 -3.88 -8.03 -4.00
C VAL A 102 -5.32 -7.67 -3.67
N ASP A 103 -5.89 -8.25 -2.63
CA ASP A 103 -7.27 -7.96 -2.22
C ASP A 103 -7.40 -6.53 -1.66
N LEU A 104 -6.41 -6.07 -0.89
CA LEU A 104 -6.34 -4.69 -0.42
C LEU A 104 -6.32 -3.71 -1.59
N HIS A 105 -5.48 -3.94 -2.60
CA HIS A 105 -5.45 -3.10 -3.81
C HIS A 105 -6.82 -3.06 -4.50
N LYS A 106 -7.49 -4.20 -4.68
CA LYS A 106 -8.83 -4.23 -5.29
C LYS A 106 -9.83 -3.38 -4.50
N HIS A 107 -9.83 -3.50 -3.17
CA HIS A 107 -10.76 -2.75 -2.33
C HIS A 107 -10.48 -1.24 -2.34
N LEU A 108 -9.20 -0.84 -2.32
CA LEU A 108 -8.81 0.56 -2.42
C LEU A 108 -9.19 1.16 -3.78
N SER A 109 -8.92 0.46 -4.87
CA SER A 109 -9.33 0.86 -6.22
C SER A 109 -10.84 0.98 -6.36
N ALA A 110 -11.61 0.04 -5.78
CA ALA A 110 -13.07 0.13 -5.76
C ALA A 110 -13.58 1.33 -4.97
N ALA A 111 -12.99 1.61 -3.80
CA ALA A 111 -13.33 2.78 -2.99
C ALA A 111 -12.98 4.10 -3.70
N HIS A 112 -11.81 4.16 -4.36
CA HIS A 112 -11.41 5.29 -5.20
C HIS A 112 -12.46 5.57 -6.28
N ASN A 113 -12.83 4.55 -7.05
CA ASN A 113 -13.82 4.66 -8.12
C ASN A 113 -15.20 5.11 -7.63
N ALA A 114 -15.66 4.56 -6.49
CA ALA A 114 -16.93 4.96 -5.89
C ALA A 114 -16.92 6.43 -5.44
N THR A 115 -15.79 6.88 -4.88
CA THR A 115 -15.62 8.28 -4.45
C THR A 115 -15.53 9.24 -5.64
N ALA A 116 -14.82 8.84 -6.70
CA ALA A 116 -14.73 9.60 -7.94
C ALA A 116 -16.12 9.80 -8.59
N HIS A 117 -17.00 8.80 -8.48
CA HIS A 117 -18.37 8.91 -8.99
C HIS A 117 -19.19 10.01 -8.29
N ILE A 118 -18.99 10.23 -6.98
CA ILE A 118 -19.65 11.31 -6.23
C ILE A 118 -19.24 12.69 -6.76
N ILE A 119 -17.95 12.87 -7.08
CA ILE A 119 -17.42 14.10 -7.68
C ILE A 119 -18.07 14.35 -9.04
N SER A 120 -18.18 13.30 -9.86
CA SER A 120 -18.77 13.39 -11.20
C SER A 120 -20.25 13.79 -11.17
N GLN A 121 -21.02 13.41 -10.14
CA GLN A 121 -22.43 13.79 -10.02
C GLN A 121 -22.61 15.20 -9.42
N GLY A 122 -21.71 15.65 -8.54
CA GLY A 122 -21.79 16.99 -7.92
C GLY A 122 -21.55 18.17 -8.87
N VAL A 123 -21.17 17.93 -10.13
CA VAL A 123 -20.96 18.97 -11.16
C VAL A 123 -22.20 19.14 -12.05
N ASP A 124 -23.14 18.19 -12.06
CA ASP A 124 -24.30 18.19 -12.98
C ASP A 124 -25.56 18.87 -12.39
N ASP A 125 -25.64 19.05 -11.07
CA ASP A 125 -26.79 19.68 -10.40
C ASP A 125 -26.84 21.23 -10.56
N GLY A 126 -25.91 21.81 -11.33
CA GLY A 126 -25.71 23.25 -11.49
C GLY A 126 -26.13 23.87 -12.83
N GLN A 127 -26.70 23.10 -13.77
CA GLN A 127 -27.35 23.72 -14.94
C GLN A 127 -28.80 24.09 -14.58
N GLU A 128 -28.95 25.21 -13.87
CA GLU A 128 -30.14 26.05 -13.99
C GLU A 128 -30.41 26.26 -15.47
N SER A 129 -31.43 25.58 -15.98
CA SER A 129 -32.06 25.96 -17.22
C SER A 129 -32.73 27.31 -16.98
N MET A 130 -31.96 28.39 -17.14
CA MET A 130 -32.50 29.74 -17.32
C MET A 130 -33.32 29.74 -18.60
N ASN A 131 -34.58 29.34 -18.48
CA ASN A 131 -35.59 29.53 -19.50
C ASN A 131 -36.02 31.00 -19.45
N TRP A 132 -35.16 31.87 -19.99
CA TRP A 132 -35.60 33.17 -20.46
C TRP A 132 -36.50 32.94 -21.67
N ASP A 133 -37.81 33.03 -21.46
CA ASP A 133 -38.66 33.97 -22.21
C ASP A 133 -40.14 33.73 -21.89
N GLN A 134 -40.77 34.78 -21.35
CA GLN A 134 -42.20 35.04 -21.43
C GLN A 134 -42.50 35.76 -22.75
N PRO A 135 -43.67 35.49 -23.34
CA PRO A 135 -44.70 36.53 -23.33
C PRO A 135 -45.98 36.12 -22.59
#